data_AF-A0A699VVD8-F1
#
_entry.id   AF-A0A699VVD8-F1
#
_cell.length_a   1.000
_cell.length_b   1.000
_cell.length_c   1.000
_cell.angle_alpha   90.00
_cell.angle_beta   90.00
_cell.angle_gamma   90.00
#
_symmetry.space_group_name_H-M   'P 1'
#
loop_
_entity.id
_entity.type
_entity.pdbx_description
1 polymer ?
#
loop_
_entity_poly.entity_id
_entity_poly.type
_entity_poly.pdbx_seq_one_letter_code
_entity_poly.pdbx_strand_id
1 'polypeptide(L)'
;FTVIDTGGYVHNSDDIFESEINRQVKLAIEEADVVLFMVDADEGLHGLDEEFAQILRRYIGKKPIYLVANKADTNLRAHGSGEFYALGLGDTEVFAISSANGSGTGELLDAVVSHFDEAGEEEPNSELPRIAIIGRPNVGKSSFVNLLLGEDRSIVTDIAGTTR
;
A
#
# COMPACT_ATOMS: atom_id res chain seq x y z
N PHE A 1 -5.18 -0.24 -10.95
CA PHE A 1 -4.41 -0.66 -9.76
C PHE A 1 -5.37 -1.15 -8.68
N THR A 2 -4.86 -1.85 -7.67
CA THR A 2 -5.62 -2.29 -6.48
C THR A 2 -5.25 -1.41 -5.30
N VAL A 3 -6.20 -1.14 -4.40
CA VAL A 3 -5.97 -0.36 -3.17
C VAL A 3 -6.12 -1.28 -1.97
N ILE A 4 -5.17 -1.20 -1.05
CA ILE A 4 -5.19 -1.93 0.22
C ILE A 4 -5.25 -0.91 1.35
N ASP A 5 -6.34 -0.94 2.12
CA ASP A 5 -6.42 -0.23 3.39
C ASP A 5 -5.83 -1.12 4.49
N THR A 6 -4.82 -0.62 5.17
CA THR A 6 -4.11 -1.37 6.22
C THR A 6 -4.82 -1.30 7.58
N GLY A 7 -5.91 -0.54 7.70
CA GLY A 7 -6.72 -0.46 8.92
C GLY A 7 -6.10 0.39 10.04
N GLY A 8 -4.97 1.05 9.77
CA GLY A 8 -4.25 1.90 10.71
C GLY A 8 -3.15 1.17 11.48
N TYR A 9 -2.17 1.94 11.95
CA TYR A 9 -1.08 1.45 12.78
C TYR A 9 -1.43 1.68 14.25
N VAL A 10 -1.30 0.63 15.08
CA VAL A 10 -1.64 0.68 16.51
C VAL A 10 -0.38 0.44 17.31
N HIS A 11 -0.13 1.27 18.32
CA HIS A 11 0.92 1.11 19.30
C HIS A 11 0.37 1.33 20.72
N ASN A 12 0.92 0.59 21.70
CA ASN A 12 0.58 0.65 23.13
C ASN A 12 -0.78 0.06 23.52
N SER A 13 -1.15 -1.11 23.00
CA SER A 13 -2.09 -1.98 23.72
C SER A 13 -1.46 -3.34 24.00
N ASP A 14 -1.70 -3.92 25.18
CA ASP A 14 -1.25 -5.29 25.53
C ASP A 14 -1.98 -6.38 24.70
N ASP A 15 -2.48 -6.02 23.51
CA ASP A 15 -3.44 -6.77 22.73
C ASP A 15 -2.72 -7.62 21.68
N ILE A 16 -3.05 -8.91 21.66
CA ILE A 16 -2.48 -9.90 20.73
C ILE A 16 -2.66 -9.46 19.26
N PHE A 17 -3.69 -8.66 19.00
CA PHE A 17 -4.02 -8.09 17.70
C PHE A 17 -2.97 -7.11 17.16
N GLU A 18 -2.22 -6.39 18.01
CA GLU A 18 -1.24 -5.39 17.57
C GLU A 18 -0.14 -6.02 16.71
N SER A 19 0.37 -7.18 17.16
CA SER A 19 1.44 -7.89 16.44
C SER A 19 1.02 -8.38 15.05
N GLU A 20 -0.24 -8.79 14.89
CA GLU A 20 -0.77 -9.27 13.62
C GLU A 20 -1.13 -8.10 12.68
N ILE A 21 -1.68 -7.01 13.21
CA ILE A 21 -1.94 -5.77 12.45
C ILE A 21 -0.63 -5.22 11.90
N ASN A 22 0.40 -5.10 12.74
CA ASN A 22 1.72 -4.61 12.33
C ASN A 22 2.38 -5.52 11.30
N ARG A 23 2.16 -6.84 11.38
CA ARG A 23 2.62 -7.78 10.36
C ARG A 23 1.91 -7.54 9.03
N GLN A 24 0.60 -7.35 9.03
CA GLN A 24 -0.17 -7.09 7.81
C GLN A 24 0.22 -5.77 7.16
N VAL A 25 0.39 -4.69 7.94
CA VAL A 25 0.86 -3.40 7.45
C VAL A 25 2.23 -3.55 6.77
N LYS A 26 3.16 -4.26 7.41
CA LYS A 26 4.50 -4.48 6.85
C LYS A 26 4.46 -5.27 5.54
N LEU A 27 3.68 -6.35 5.48
CA LEU A 27 3.50 -7.14 4.26
C LEU A 27 2.89 -6.29 3.14
N ALA A 28 1.86 -5.50 3.46
CA ALA A 28 1.24 -4.59 2.49
C ALA A 28 2.24 -3.54 1.98
N ILE A 29 3.06 -2.95 2.85
CA ILE A 29 4.13 -2.03 2.44
C ILE A 29 5.13 -2.75 1.54
N GLU A 30 5.52 -3.98 1.85
CA GLU A 30 6.49 -4.74 1.05
C GLU A 30 5.97 -5.07 -0.35
N GLU A 31 4.70 -5.51 -0.45
CA GLU A 31 4.03 -5.87 -1.69
C GLU A 31 3.60 -4.66 -2.54
N ALA A 32 3.34 -3.51 -1.93
CA ALA A 32 2.86 -2.33 -2.65
C ALA A 32 3.91 -1.72 -3.58
N ASP A 33 3.46 -1.37 -4.78
CA ASP A 33 4.25 -0.58 -5.75
C ASP A 33 4.35 0.88 -5.31
N VAL A 34 3.27 1.45 -4.76
CA VAL A 34 3.19 2.84 -4.26
C VAL A 34 2.58 2.84 -2.87
N VAL A 35 3.15 3.62 -1.94
CA VAL A 35 2.65 3.75 -0.57
C VAL A 35 2.07 5.15 -0.35
N LEU A 36 0.83 5.21 0.13
CA LEU A 36 0.19 6.45 0.60
C LEU A 36 0.22 6.47 2.12
N PHE A 37 1.01 7.38 2.69
CA PHE A 37 0.99 7.63 4.13
C PHE A 37 0.04 8.78 4.43
N MET A 38 -1.09 8.44 5.03
CA MET A 38 -2.17 9.38 5.27
C MET A 38 -2.11 9.94 6.69
N VAL A 39 -2.18 11.27 6.79
CA VAL A 39 -2.20 12.05 8.04
C VAL A 39 -3.42 12.96 8.06
N ASP A 40 -3.77 13.49 9.23
CA ASP A 40 -4.95 14.34 9.42
C ASP A 40 -4.57 15.82 9.46
N ALA A 41 -4.95 16.59 8.44
CA ALA A 41 -4.66 18.02 8.34
C ALA A 41 -5.45 18.90 9.33
N ASP A 42 -6.48 18.37 9.98
CA ASP A 42 -7.24 19.10 11.00
C ASP A 42 -6.65 18.89 12.39
N GLU A 43 -6.18 17.68 12.70
CA GLU A 43 -5.51 17.38 13.97
C GLU A 43 -4.04 17.81 13.98
N GLY A 44 -3.40 17.87 12.81
CA GLY A 44 -1.99 18.18 12.66
C GLY A 44 -1.09 16.98 13.00
N LEU A 45 0.19 17.24 13.28
CA LEU A 45 1.16 16.19 13.61
C LEU A 45 0.86 15.48 14.93
N HIS A 46 0.70 14.16 14.87
CA HIS A 46 0.55 13.30 16.03
C HIS A 46 1.79 12.44 16.31
N GLY A 47 1.91 11.94 17.55
CA GLY A 47 3.05 11.09 17.95
C GLY A 47 3.12 9.77 17.17
N LEU A 48 1.96 9.17 16.89
CA LEU A 48 1.86 7.97 16.06
C LEU A 48 2.32 8.21 14.62
N ASP A 49 2.14 9.42 14.08
CA ASP A 49 2.61 9.75 12.73
C ASP A 49 4.14 9.71 12.66
N GLU A 50 4.81 10.25 13.69
CA GLU A 50 6.28 10.22 13.78
C GLU A 50 6.80 8.79 13.95
N GLU A 51 6.14 7.98 14.77
CA GLU A 51 6.49 6.56 14.95
C GLU A 51 6.33 5.79 13.63
N PHE A 52 5.24 6.01 12.90
CA PHE A 52 5.04 5.36 11.62
C PHE A 52 6.00 5.88 10.53
N ALA A 53 6.30 7.17 10.52
CA ALA A 53 7.30 7.76 9.65
C ALA A 53 8.67 7.10 9.85
N GLN A 54 9.07 6.77 11.09
CA GLN A 54 10.31 6.02 11.35
C GLN A 54 10.35 4.65 10.66
N ILE A 55 9.21 3.98 10.52
CA ILE A 55 9.11 2.70 9.80
C ILE A 55 9.26 2.95 8.31
N LEU A 56 8.51 3.91 7.77
CA LEU A 56 8.53 4.26 6.35
C LEU A 56 9.90 4.77 5.87
N ARG A 57 10.68 5.43 6.74
CA ARG A 57 12.06 5.87 6.43
C ARG A 57 12.95 4.73 5.90
N ARG A 58 12.70 3.47 6.27
CA ARG A 58 13.45 2.30 5.80
C ARG A 58 13.16 1.92 4.34
N TYR A 59 12.10 2.49 3.77
CA TYR A 59 11.61 2.23 2.42
C TYR A 59 11.83 3.43 1.47
N ILE A 60 12.32 4.57 1.98
CA ILE A 60 12.72 5.72 1.16
C ILE A 60 13.74 5.26 0.10
N GLY A 61 13.51 5.66 -1.15
CA GLY A 61 14.33 5.29 -2.30
C GLY A 61 14.15 3.85 -2.81
N LYS A 62 13.36 3.02 -2.12
CA LYS A 62 13.01 1.65 -2.60
C LYS A 62 11.67 1.61 -3.30
N LYS A 63 10.74 2.49 -2.90
CA LYS A 63 9.41 2.62 -3.48
C LYS A 63 8.91 4.07 -3.34
N PRO A 64 8.06 4.55 -4.26
CA PRO A 64 7.38 5.84 -4.11
C PRO A 64 6.53 5.86 -2.84
N ILE A 65 6.75 6.89 -2.02
CA ILE A 65 5.97 7.16 -0.81
C ILE A 65 5.44 8.58 -0.94
N TYR A 66 4.13 8.72 -0.79
CA TYR A 66 3.44 10.00 -0.80
C TYR A 66 2.83 10.30 0.56
N LEU A 67 3.04 11.51 1.06
CA LEU A 67 2.42 11.97 2.29
C LEU A 67 1.11 12.66 1.93
N VAL A 68 0.01 12.20 2.52
CA VAL A 68 -1.34 12.61 2.16
C VAL A 68 -2.01 13.25 3.36
N ALA A 69 -2.05 14.57 3.40
CA ALA A 69 -2.71 15.34 4.45
C ALA A 69 -4.21 15.45 4.13
N ASN A 70 -5.01 14.53 4.68
CA ASN A 70 -6.44 14.46 4.44
C ASN A 70 -7.23 15.43 5.34
N LYS A 71 -8.50 15.69 5.02
CA LYS A 71 -9.38 16.70 5.68
C LYS A 71 -8.94 18.16 5.49
N ALA A 72 -8.19 18.44 4.42
CA ALA A 72 -7.85 19.80 3.99
C ALA A 72 -9.05 20.51 3.33
N ASP A 73 -10.20 20.56 4.02
CA ASP A 73 -11.46 21.10 3.51
C ASP A 73 -11.45 22.62 3.30
N THR A 74 -10.43 23.30 3.82
CA THR A 74 -10.26 24.75 3.74
C THR A 74 -8.88 25.10 3.21
N ASN A 75 -8.77 26.26 2.56
CA ASN A 75 -7.47 26.77 2.09
C ASN A 75 -6.46 26.92 3.23
N LEU A 76 -6.92 27.27 4.44
CA LEU A 76 -6.04 27.40 5.61
C LEU A 76 -5.37 26.05 5.94
N ARG A 77 -6.14 24.96 5.98
CA ARG A 77 -5.61 23.61 6.24
C ARG A 77 -4.72 23.12 5.10
N ALA A 78 -5.11 23.37 3.85
CA ALA A 78 -4.30 23.01 2.69
C ALA A 78 -2.93 23.72 2.70
N HIS A 79 -2.90 25.01 3.03
CA HIS A 79 -1.65 25.76 3.18
C HIS A 79 -0.85 25.35 4.44
N GLY A 80 -1.53 24.93 5.50
CA GLY A 80 -0.91 24.44 6.74
C GLY A 80 -0.22 23.08 6.59
N SER A 81 -0.53 22.31 5.53
CA SER A 81 0.00 20.96 5.31
C SER A 81 1.53 20.90 5.14
N GLY A 82 2.20 22.05 4.99
CA GLY A 82 3.66 22.13 5.00
C GLY A 82 4.30 21.68 6.33
N GLU A 83 3.55 21.63 7.43
CA GLU A 83 4.08 21.11 8.70
C GLU A 83 4.50 19.64 8.62
N PHE A 84 3.82 18.84 7.79
CA PHE A 84 4.04 17.40 7.71
C PHE A 84 5.37 17.02 7.07
N TYR A 85 6.06 17.97 6.40
CA TYR A 85 7.46 17.76 6.01
C TYR A 85 8.38 17.45 7.20
N ALA A 86 7.99 17.84 8.43
CA ALA A 86 8.72 17.52 9.65
C ALA A 86 8.85 16.00 9.90
N LEU A 87 7.98 15.17 9.32
CA LEU A 87 8.07 13.70 9.40
C LEU A 87 9.29 13.12 8.70
N GLY A 88 10.05 13.93 7.94
CA GLY A 88 11.37 13.57 7.46
C GLY A 88 11.38 12.37 6.51
N LEU A 89 10.39 12.32 5.61
CA LEU A 89 10.26 11.27 4.59
C LEU A 89 11.08 11.58 3.32
N GLY A 90 12.09 12.44 3.42
CA GLY A 90 12.94 12.87 2.31
C GLY A 90 12.24 13.87 1.40
N ASP A 91 12.45 13.74 0.09
CA ASP A 91 11.85 14.61 -0.94
C ASP A 91 10.40 14.20 -1.29
N THR A 92 9.73 13.43 -0.41
CA THR A 92 8.33 13.05 -0.58
C THR A 92 7.45 14.30 -0.61
N GLU A 93 6.68 14.43 -1.69
CA GLU A 93 5.68 15.48 -1.84
C GLU A 93 4.49 15.26 -0.89
N VAL A 94 4.01 16.38 -0.32
CA VAL A 94 2.82 16.40 0.53
C VAL A 94 1.60 16.81 -0.29
N PHE A 95 0.65 15.89 -0.41
CA PHE A 95 -0.64 16.11 -1.05
C PHE A 95 -1.68 16.48 -0.01
N ALA A 96 -2.09 17.75 -0.01
CA ALA A 96 -3.24 18.19 0.78
C ALA A 96 -4.53 17.82 0.03
N ILE A 97 -5.36 16.95 0.63
CA ILE A 97 -6.60 16.49 0.02
C ILE A 97 -7.79 16.64 0.96
N SER A 98 -8.98 16.66 0.39
CA SER A 98 -10.21 16.36 1.11
C SER A 98 -10.90 15.19 0.47
N SER A 99 -10.85 14.03 1.12
CA SER A 99 -11.60 12.85 0.68
C SER A 99 -13.12 13.06 0.73
N ALA A 100 -13.60 14.02 1.53
CA ALA A 100 -15.03 14.27 1.69
C ALA A 100 -15.64 15.02 0.50
N ASN A 101 -14.89 15.91 -0.14
CA ASN A 101 -15.36 16.72 -1.26
C ASN A 101 -14.58 16.51 -2.58
N GLY A 102 -13.49 15.73 -2.54
CA GLY A 102 -12.67 15.37 -3.71
C GLY A 102 -11.58 16.40 -4.06
N SER A 103 -11.38 17.45 -3.27
CA SER A 103 -10.31 18.44 -3.53
C SER A 103 -8.92 17.78 -3.40
N GLY A 104 -8.01 18.11 -4.33
CA GLY A 104 -6.62 17.63 -4.32
C GLY A 104 -6.42 16.16 -4.70
N THR A 105 -7.50 15.38 -4.86
CA THR A 105 -7.38 13.95 -5.14
C THR A 105 -6.96 13.67 -6.57
N GLY A 106 -7.21 14.60 -7.50
CA GLY A 106 -6.81 14.46 -8.91
C GLY A 106 -5.30 14.50 -9.05
N GLU A 107 -4.65 15.51 -8.45
CA GLU A 107 -3.20 15.67 -8.45
C GLU A 107 -2.49 14.49 -7.77
N LEU A 108 -3.05 14.01 -6.65
CA LEU A 108 -2.57 12.79 -5.99
C LEU A 108 -2.69 11.57 -6.91
N LEU A 109 -3.83 11.41 -7.58
CA LEU A 109 -4.07 10.27 -8.46
C LEU A 109 -3.13 10.29 -9.67
N ASP A 110 -2.91 11.45 -10.28
CA ASP A 110 -1.96 11.62 -11.39
C ASP A 110 -0.54 11.20 -10.97
N ALA A 111 -0.10 11.63 -9.78
CA ALA A 111 1.20 11.25 -9.23
C ALA A 111 1.30 9.73 -8.98
N VAL A 112 0.25 9.12 -8.42
CA VAL A 112 0.21 7.67 -8.18
C VAL A 112 0.23 6.87 -9.48
N VAL A 113 -0.61 7.24 -10.46
CA VAL A 113 -0.74 6.52 -11.73
C VAL A 113 0.54 6.60 -12.56
N SER A 114 1.35 7.65 -12.39
CA SER A 114 2.64 7.79 -13.09
C SER A 114 3.66 6.68 -12.78
N HIS A 115 3.47 5.92 -11.70
CA HIS A 115 4.32 4.79 -11.33
C HIS A 115 3.83 3.44 -11.85
N PHE A 116 2.67 3.39 -12.50
CA PHE A 116 2.15 2.17 -13.09
C PHE A 116 2.44 2.14 -14.58
N ASP A 117 2.87 0.98 -15.06
CA ASP A 117 2.95 0.75 -16.50
C ASP A 117 1.55 0.92 -17.11
N GLU A 118 1.49 1.55 -18.28
CA GLU A 118 0.28 1.49 -19.10
C GLU A 118 -0.05 0.02 -19.33
N ALA A 119 -1.30 -0.37 -19.07
CA ALA A 119 -1.72 -1.75 -19.28
C ALA A 119 -1.33 -2.16 -20.70
N GLY A 120 -0.41 -3.12 -20.82
CA GLY A 120 0.01 -3.63 -22.12
C GLY A 120 -1.23 -4.03 -22.92
N GLU A 121 -1.21 -3.81 -24.23
CA GLU A 121 -2.33 -4.16 -25.10
C GLU A 121 -2.75 -5.61 -24.80
N GLU A 122 -3.98 -5.80 -24.32
CA GLU A 122 -4.51 -7.14 -24.22
C GLU A 122 -4.50 -7.73 -25.63
N GLU A 123 -3.73 -8.79 -25.87
CA GLU A 123 -3.80 -9.50 -27.15
C GLU A 123 -5.24 -10.03 -27.32
N PRO A 124 -6.08 -9.39 -28.15
CA PRO A 124 -7.51 -9.67 -28.17
C PRO A 124 -7.81 -11.05 -28.76
N ASN A 125 -6.80 -11.68 -29.36
CA ASN A 125 -6.84 -12.94 -30.08
C ASN A 125 -5.93 -14.01 -29.47
N SER A 126 -5.64 -13.96 -28.17
CA SER A 126 -5.08 -15.14 -27.51
C SER A 126 -6.12 -16.27 -27.58
N GLU A 127 -5.91 -17.25 -28.47
CA GLU A 127 -6.79 -18.43 -28.61
C GLU A 127 -6.78 -19.33 -27.36
N LEU A 128 -5.90 -19.04 -26.40
CA LEU A 128 -5.73 -19.82 -25.17
C LEU A 128 -6.61 -19.30 -24.03
N PRO A 129 -7.32 -20.18 -23.31
CA PRO A 129 -8.09 -19.79 -22.14
C PRO A 129 -7.18 -19.32 -21.00
N ARG A 130 -7.46 -18.13 -20.46
CA ARG A 130 -6.83 -17.62 -19.23
C ARG A 130 -7.57 -18.18 -18.01
N ILE A 131 -6.87 -18.93 -17.16
CA ILE A 131 -7.44 -19.60 -15.98
C ILE A 131 -6.76 -19.04 -14.72
N ALA A 132 -7.56 -18.57 -13.76
CA ALA A 132 -7.10 -18.17 -12.44
C ALA A 132 -7.60 -19.14 -11.36
N ILE A 133 -6.72 -19.57 -10.46
CA ILE A 133 -7.07 -20.45 -9.31
C ILE A 133 -7.02 -19.59 -8.04
N ILE A 134 -8.20 -19.28 -7.50
CA ILE A 134 -8.37 -18.42 -6.33
C ILE A 134 -8.82 -19.22 -5.10
N GLY A 135 -8.39 -18.80 -3.92
CA GLY A 135 -8.78 -19.43 -2.66
C GLY A 135 -7.94 -18.95 -1.48
N ARG A 136 -8.43 -19.20 -0.26
CA ARG A 136 -7.76 -18.81 0.99
C ARG A 136 -6.30 -19.32 1.07
N PRO A 137 -5.42 -18.69 1.86
CA PRO A 137 -4.08 -19.22 2.11
C PRO A 137 -4.11 -20.70 2.51
N ASN A 138 -3.12 -21.48 2.06
CA ASN A 138 -2.90 -22.89 2.43
C ASN A 138 -4.01 -23.92 2.09
N VAL A 139 -4.97 -23.60 1.22
CA VAL A 139 -6.02 -24.55 0.79
C VAL A 139 -5.58 -25.55 -0.30
N GLY A 140 -4.27 -25.70 -0.55
CA GLY A 140 -3.74 -26.64 -1.55
C GLY A 140 -3.74 -26.18 -3.01
N LYS A 141 -3.85 -24.85 -3.26
CA LYS A 141 -3.85 -24.27 -4.62
C LYS A 141 -2.62 -24.69 -5.44
N SER A 142 -1.42 -24.59 -4.86
CA SER A 142 -0.16 -24.94 -5.53
C SER A 142 -0.06 -26.44 -5.80
N SER A 143 -0.53 -27.29 -4.88
CA SER A 143 -0.61 -28.74 -5.08
C SER A 143 -1.54 -29.10 -6.24
N PHE A 144 -2.67 -28.40 -6.38
CA PHE A 144 -3.61 -28.58 -7.50
C PHE A 144 -2.99 -28.15 -8.84
N VAL A 145 -2.26 -27.02 -8.87
CA VAL A 145 -1.54 -26.57 -10.07
C VAL A 145 -0.47 -27.57 -10.49
N ASN A 146 0.38 -28.03 -9.56
CA ASN A 146 1.42 -29.02 -9.86
C ASN A 146 0.81 -30.34 -10.38
N LEU A 147 -0.33 -30.78 -9.82
CA LEU A 147 -1.06 -31.96 -10.30
C LEU A 147 -1.55 -31.79 -11.75
N LEU A 148 -2.05 -30.60 -12.12
CA LEU A 148 -2.52 -30.31 -13.47
C LEU A 148 -1.38 -30.22 -14.50
N LEU A 149 -0.20 -29.74 -14.10
CA LEU A 149 0.95 -29.53 -14.99
C LEU A 149 1.80 -30.79 -15.20
N GLY A 150 1.70 -31.79 -14.32
CA GLY A 150 2.50 -33.02 -14.41
C GLY A 150 4.00 -32.83 -14.16
N GLU A 151 4.43 -31.63 -13.74
CA GLU A 151 5.80 -31.25 -13.40
C GLU A 151 5.80 -30.35 -12.15
N ASP A 152 6.77 -30.54 -11.24
CA ASP A 152 6.97 -29.66 -10.08
C ASP A 152 7.69 -28.37 -10.49
N ARG A 153 6.96 -27.45 -11.14
CA ARG A 153 7.51 -26.11 -11.49
C ARG A 153 7.32 -25.05 -10.40
N SER A 154 6.46 -25.29 -9.41
CA SER A 154 6.33 -24.41 -8.24
C SER A 154 6.98 -25.06 -7.02
N ILE A 155 7.87 -24.32 -6.35
CA ILE A 155 8.50 -24.76 -5.10
C ILE A 155 7.43 -24.73 -4.00
N VAL A 156 6.94 -25.92 -3.63
CA VAL A 156 6.09 -26.08 -2.45
C VAL A 156 7.00 -26.29 -1.25
N THR A 157 6.96 -25.36 -0.29
CA THR A 157 7.56 -25.57 1.04
C THR A 157 6.48 -25.41 2.09
N ASP A 158 6.64 -26.10 3.22
CA ASP A 158 5.73 -26.00 4.37
C ASP A 158 5.85 -24.65 5.12
N ILE A 159 6.63 -23.70 4.60
CA ILE A 159 6.81 -22.36 5.14
C ILE A 159 5.87 -21.40 4.39
N ALA A 160 5.03 -20.69 5.14
CA ALA A 160 4.13 -19.68 4.56
C ALA A 160 4.94 -18.58 3.83
N GLY A 161 4.53 -18.25 2.60
CA GLY A 161 5.09 -17.12 1.82
C GLY A 161 6.15 -17.46 0.77
N THR A 162 6.26 -18.73 0.32
CA THR A 162 7.34 -19.13 -0.61
C THR A 162 6.95 -19.24 -2.09
N THR A 163 5.75 -18.81 -2.51
CA THR A 163 5.36 -18.78 -3.92
C THR A 163 5.50 -17.37 -4.50
N ARG A 164 6.43 -17.20 -5.44
CA ARG A 164 6.49 -16.05 -6.36
C ARG A 164 5.65 -16.33 -7.60
#